data_AF-A6IQI8-F1
#
_entry.id   AF-A6IQI8-F1
#
_cell.length_a   1.000
_cell.length_b   1.000
_cell.length_c   1.000
_cell.angle_alpha   90.00
_cell.angle_beta   90.00
_cell.angle_gamma   90.00
#
_symmetry.space_group_name_H-M   'P 1'
#
loop_
_entity.id
_entity.type
_entity.pdbx_description
1 polymer ?
#
loop_
_entity_poly.entity_id
_entity_poly.type
_entity_poly.pdbx_seq_one_letter_code
_entity_poly.pdbx_strand_id
1 'polypeptide(L)'
;MPKKVKPTGDENEEESVPCKQVKEELPNTLSVLNFDSPSSFFESLISPIKVETFFKEFWEQKPLLIQRDDPSLAAYYQSLFSLSDLRSLCSQGLYYGRDVNVCRCIGGKKKVLNKDGKAQFLQLRKDFDQKRATIQFHQPQRFKDELWRIQEKLECYFGSLVGSNVYMTPAGSQGLPPHYDDVEVFILQLEGRKRWRLYSPTVPLAREYSVEPEDRIGTPTHDFLLKFMGRLPFGLHFGACI
;
A
#
# COMPACT_ATOMS: atom_id res chain seq x y z
N MET A 1 -9.32 85.89 -9.04
CA MET A 1 -8.16 86.45 -8.30
C MET A 1 -7.10 85.35 -8.15
N PRO A 2 -5.81 85.65 -8.37
CA PRO A 2 -4.75 84.65 -8.58
C PRO A 2 -3.85 84.44 -7.34
N LYS A 3 -3.09 83.33 -7.34
CA LYS A 3 -1.73 83.07 -6.79
C LYS A 3 -1.62 81.56 -6.52
N LYS A 4 -0.54 80.81 -6.78
CA LYS A 4 0.81 81.04 -7.36
C LYS A 4 1.41 79.66 -7.74
N VAL A 5 2.49 79.70 -8.52
CA VAL A 5 3.18 78.64 -9.27
C VAL A 5 4.28 77.91 -8.45
N LYS A 6 4.35 76.56 -8.54
CA LYS A 6 5.45 75.53 -8.75
C LYS A 6 6.90 75.77 -8.18
N PRO A 7 7.86 74.78 -8.13
CA PRO A 7 7.84 73.37 -8.61
C PRO A 7 8.65 72.30 -7.79
N THR A 8 8.70 71.08 -8.38
CA THR A 8 9.78 70.05 -8.45
C THR A 8 10.04 69.07 -7.31
N GLY A 9 10.06 67.79 -7.71
CA GLY A 9 10.58 66.62 -7.00
C GLY A 9 10.10 65.35 -7.71
N ASP A 10 10.83 64.95 -8.77
CA ASP A 10 10.71 63.63 -9.40
C ASP A 10 11.03 62.54 -8.37
N GLU A 11 10.29 61.42 -8.41
CA GLU A 11 10.87 60.08 -8.32
C GLU A 11 9.82 59.04 -8.71
N ASN A 12 10.14 58.25 -9.74
CA ASN A 12 9.36 57.12 -10.22
C ASN A 12 9.40 56.00 -9.16
N GLU A 13 8.25 55.68 -8.56
CA GLU A 13 8.09 54.40 -7.86
C GLU A 13 7.41 53.40 -8.80
N GLU A 14 8.24 52.57 -9.43
CA GLU A 14 7.80 51.34 -10.08
C GLU A 14 7.22 50.39 -9.03
N GLU A 15 5.95 50.04 -9.20
CA GLU A 15 5.29 48.97 -8.44
C GLU A 15 6.04 47.64 -8.62
N SER A 16 6.77 47.23 -7.59
CA SER A 16 7.37 45.90 -7.52
C SER A 16 6.29 44.86 -7.21
N VAL A 17 6.01 44.03 -8.21
CA VAL A 17 5.15 42.84 -8.12
C VAL A 17 5.75 41.87 -7.08
N PRO A 18 4.96 41.28 -6.16
CA PRO A 18 5.50 40.36 -5.17
C PRO A 18 5.99 39.08 -5.86
N CYS A 19 7.31 38.90 -5.91
CA CYS A 19 7.95 37.69 -6.38
C CYS A 19 7.57 36.53 -5.45
N LYS A 20 6.92 35.50 -5.99
CA LYS A 20 6.55 34.28 -5.28
C LYS A 20 7.81 33.69 -4.64
N GLN A 21 7.79 33.57 -3.32
CA GLN A 21 8.81 32.83 -2.58
C GLN A 21 8.81 31.38 -3.09
N VAL A 22 9.91 31.02 -3.76
CA VAL A 22 10.23 29.65 -4.12
C VAL A 22 10.45 28.91 -2.81
N LYS A 23 9.52 28.01 -2.50
CA LYS A 23 9.62 27.08 -1.38
C LYS A 23 10.88 26.25 -1.63
N GLU A 24 11.88 26.39 -0.77
CA GLU A 24 13.10 25.59 -0.80
C GLU A 24 12.72 24.12 -0.88
N GLU A 25 13.06 23.48 -2.00
CA GLU A 25 12.97 22.04 -2.15
C GLU A 25 13.96 21.39 -1.18
N LEU A 26 13.43 20.50 -0.34
CA LEU A 26 14.26 19.62 0.48
C LEU A 26 15.25 18.89 -0.44
N PRO A 27 16.50 18.67 0.02
CA PRO A 27 17.54 18.09 -0.80
C PRO A 27 17.11 16.76 -1.39
N ASN A 28 17.32 16.64 -2.70
CA ASN A 28 17.10 15.49 -3.56
C ASN A 28 17.43 14.19 -2.83
N THR A 29 16.40 13.55 -2.27
CA THR A 29 16.50 12.18 -1.79
C THR A 29 16.56 11.32 -3.05
N LEU A 30 17.67 10.61 -3.27
CA LEU A 30 17.72 9.55 -4.26
C LEU A 30 16.48 8.69 -4.06
N SER A 31 15.53 8.76 -4.99
CA SER A 31 14.24 8.10 -4.83
C SER A 31 14.49 6.60 -4.74
N VAL A 32 14.10 5.98 -3.63
CA VAL A 32 14.42 4.56 -3.36
C VAL A 32 13.82 3.64 -4.43
N LEU A 33 12.72 4.08 -5.04
CA LEU A 33 12.18 3.55 -6.29
C LEU A 33 12.39 4.56 -7.42
N ASN A 34 12.62 4.10 -8.65
CA ASN A 34 12.79 4.97 -9.81
C ASN A 34 11.42 5.24 -10.46
N PHE A 35 10.99 6.51 -10.53
CA PHE A 35 9.68 6.88 -11.10
C PHE A 35 9.75 7.47 -12.52
N ASP A 36 10.90 7.40 -13.19
CA ASP A 36 11.13 8.06 -14.49
C ASP A 36 10.26 7.46 -15.61
N SER A 37 9.99 6.15 -15.54
CA SER A 37 9.15 5.43 -16.49
C SER A 37 8.45 4.23 -15.82
N PRO A 38 7.37 3.69 -16.41
CA PRO A 38 6.76 2.44 -15.93
C PRO A 38 7.77 1.28 -15.81
N SER A 39 8.68 1.15 -16.77
CA SER A 39 9.69 0.07 -16.80
C SER A 39 10.74 0.23 -15.70
N SER A 40 11.32 1.42 -15.55
CA SER A 40 12.31 1.69 -14.50
C SER A 40 11.69 1.60 -13.10
N PHE A 41 10.41 1.96 -12.96
CA PHE A 41 9.66 1.74 -11.74
C PHE A 41 9.55 0.27 -11.38
N PHE A 42 9.03 -0.55 -12.30
CA PHE A 42 8.89 -1.97 -12.05
C PHE A 42 10.23 -2.64 -11.74
N GLU A 43 11.28 -2.33 -12.50
CA GLU A 43 12.63 -2.83 -12.26
C GLU A 43 13.14 -2.48 -10.84
N SER A 44 12.98 -1.22 -10.42
CA SER A 44 13.37 -0.81 -9.06
C SER A 44 12.53 -1.50 -7.98
N LEU A 45 11.24 -1.74 -8.24
CA LEU A 45 10.31 -2.38 -7.32
C LEU A 45 10.67 -3.84 -7.03
N ILE A 46 11.18 -4.58 -8.03
CA ILE A 46 11.58 -5.98 -7.90
C ILE A 46 13.10 -6.19 -7.71
N SER A 47 13.89 -5.12 -7.64
CA SER A 47 15.34 -5.19 -7.41
C SER A 47 15.71 -6.09 -6.21
N PRO A 48 16.74 -6.96 -6.30
CA PRO A 48 17.72 -7.08 -7.37
C PRO A 48 17.32 -8.07 -8.48
N ILE A 49 16.06 -8.51 -8.52
CA ILE A 49 15.60 -9.46 -9.53
C ILE A 49 15.47 -8.75 -10.86
N LYS A 50 16.14 -9.28 -11.90
CA LYS A 50 16.01 -8.75 -13.26
C LYS A 50 14.60 -9.01 -13.78
N VAL A 51 14.07 -8.04 -14.53
CA VAL A 51 12.73 -8.13 -15.14
C VAL A 51 12.58 -9.38 -16.02
N GLU A 52 13.60 -9.72 -16.80
CA GLU A 52 13.54 -10.91 -17.67
C GLU A 52 13.48 -12.20 -16.85
N THR A 53 14.19 -12.24 -15.71
CA THR A 53 14.17 -13.39 -14.80
C THR A 53 12.81 -13.48 -14.11
N PHE A 54 12.25 -12.35 -13.67
CA PHE A 54 10.92 -12.26 -13.08
C PHE A 54 9.87 -12.89 -14.01
N PHE A 55 9.78 -12.45 -15.25
CA PHE A 55 8.76 -12.96 -16.18
C PHE A 55 9.02 -14.39 -16.64
N LYS A 56 10.29 -14.78 -16.80
CA LYS A 56 10.64 -16.12 -17.26
C LYS A 56 10.42 -17.18 -16.18
N GLU A 57 10.74 -16.88 -14.93
CA GLU A 57 10.82 -17.91 -13.88
C GLU A 57 9.73 -17.79 -12.80
N PHE A 58 9.15 -16.61 -12.59
CA PHE A 58 8.25 -16.36 -11.47
C PHE A 58 6.84 -16.02 -11.92
N TRP A 59 6.69 -15.11 -12.89
CA TRP A 59 5.39 -14.71 -13.41
C TRP A 59 4.56 -15.93 -13.85
N GLU A 60 3.36 -16.04 -13.27
CA GLU A 60 2.36 -17.10 -13.44
C GLU A 60 2.88 -18.53 -13.15
N GLN A 61 3.95 -18.67 -12.36
CA GLN A 61 4.62 -19.95 -12.14
C GLN A 61 4.85 -20.29 -10.67
N LYS A 62 5.50 -19.39 -9.90
CA LYS A 62 5.85 -19.67 -8.50
C LYS A 62 6.06 -18.39 -7.68
N PRO A 63 5.87 -18.45 -6.35
CA PRO A 63 6.11 -17.31 -5.47
C PRO A 63 7.56 -16.80 -5.54
N LEU A 64 7.74 -15.49 -5.36
CA LEU A 64 9.04 -14.83 -5.25
C LEU A 64 9.11 -14.04 -3.95
N LEU A 65 10.11 -14.36 -3.13
CA LEU A 65 10.39 -13.67 -1.88
C LEU A 65 11.69 -12.88 -2.01
N ILE A 66 11.62 -11.55 -1.90
CA ILE A 66 12.77 -10.65 -2.03
C ILE A 66 13.04 -9.95 -0.70
N GLN A 67 13.96 -10.49 0.10
CA GLN A 67 14.36 -9.89 1.39
C GLN A 67 15.42 -8.79 1.21
N ARG A 68 15.10 -7.55 1.59
CA ARG A 68 15.97 -6.37 1.50
C ARG A 68 16.31 -5.81 2.86
N ASP A 69 17.59 -5.59 3.14
CA ASP A 69 18.05 -4.89 4.33
C ASP A 69 18.39 -3.43 3.97
N ASP A 70 17.37 -2.64 3.66
CA ASP A 70 17.50 -1.23 3.26
C ASP A 70 16.63 -0.34 4.16
N PRO A 71 17.25 0.44 5.08
CA PRO A 71 16.53 1.34 5.97
C PRO A 71 15.76 2.46 5.25
N SER A 72 16.28 2.97 4.14
CA SER A 72 15.64 4.03 3.36
C SER A 72 14.39 3.50 2.67
N LEU A 73 14.47 2.30 2.09
CA LEU A 73 13.31 1.63 1.50
C LEU A 73 12.27 1.28 2.57
N ALA A 74 12.70 0.92 3.77
CA ALA A 74 11.80 0.62 4.87
C ALA A 74 11.03 1.87 5.29
N ALA A 75 11.72 3.00 5.47
CA ALA A 75 11.07 4.27 5.75
C ALA A 75 10.10 4.68 4.63
N TYR A 76 10.48 4.48 3.36
CA TYR A 76 9.61 4.72 2.22
C TYR A 76 8.32 3.88 2.28
N TYR A 77 8.42 2.56 2.44
CA TYR A 77 7.23 1.70 2.54
C TYR A 77 6.36 2.02 3.76
N GLN A 78 6.96 2.36 4.91
CA GLN A 78 6.19 2.78 6.08
C GLN A 78 5.32 4.02 5.80
N SER A 79 5.83 4.95 4.98
CA SER A 79 5.12 6.18 4.64
C SER A 79 3.88 5.97 3.77
N LEU A 80 3.78 4.83 3.07
CA LEU A 80 2.70 4.56 2.12
C LEU A 80 1.33 4.48 2.81
N PHE A 81 1.27 3.82 3.95
CA PHE A 81 0.05 3.71 4.75
C PHE A 81 0.37 3.22 6.17
N SER A 82 -0.30 3.80 7.15
CA SER A 82 -0.14 3.48 8.57
C SER A 82 -1.50 3.38 9.29
N LEU A 83 -1.50 2.77 10.48
CA LEU A 83 -2.72 2.71 11.30
C LEU A 83 -3.18 4.11 11.76
N SER A 84 -2.27 5.08 11.86
CA SER A 84 -2.60 6.45 12.27
C SER A 84 -3.35 7.24 11.19
N ASP A 85 -3.17 6.88 9.90
CA ASP A 85 -3.90 7.48 8.76
C ASP A 85 -5.43 7.30 8.91
N LEU A 86 -5.88 6.19 9.51
CA LEU A 86 -7.29 5.87 9.64
C LEU A 86 -8.12 6.96 10.32
N ARG A 87 -7.54 7.72 11.26
CA ARG A 87 -8.27 8.79 11.96
C ARG A 87 -8.68 9.88 10.98
N SER A 88 -7.74 10.35 10.17
CA SER A 88 -8.00 11.38 9.15
C SER A 88 -8.94 10.82 8.08
N LEU A 89 -8.67 9.62 7.57
CA LEU A 89 -9.49 9.01 6.52
C LEU A 89 -10.94 8.80 6.95
N CYS A 90 -11.20 8.35 8.19
CA CYS A 90 -12.57 8.21 8.69
C CYS A 90 -13.33 9.54 8.71
N SER A 91 -12.66 10.67 8.98
CA SER A 91 -13.30 12.00 8.96
C SER A 91 -13.75 12.44 7.57
N GLN A 92 -13.19 11.84 6.52
CA GLN A 92 -13.61 12.06 5.12
C GLN A 92 -14.85 11.24 4.73
N GLY A 93 -15.36 10.37 5.61
CA GLY A 93 -16.62 9.64 5.40
C GLY A 93 -16.45 8.29 4.70
N LEU A 94 -15.70 7.38 5.31
CA LEU A 94 -15.58 5.98 4.88
C LEU A 94 -16.83 5.17 5.26
N TYR A 95 -17.13 4.13 4.48
CA TYR A 95 -18.23 3.21 4.75
C TYR A 95 -17.74 1.77 4.88
N TYR A 96 -18.35 1.03 5.79
CA TYR A 96 -18.13 -0.40 5.89
C TYR A 96 -18.56 -1.12 4.60
N GLY A 97 -17.87 -2.20 4.22
CA GLY A 97 -18.15 -2.95 3.01
C GLY A 97 -17.58 -2.31 1.75
N ARG A 98 -17.76 -0.99 1.58
CA ARG A 98 -17.27 -0.24 0.43
C ARG A 98 -15.81 0.17 0.56
N ASP A 99 -15.45 0.80 1.67
CA ASP A 99 -14.12 1.39 1.87
C ASP A 99 -13.28 0.61 2.88
N VAL A 100 -13.95 0.03 3.89
CA VAL A 100 -13.28 -0.70 4.96
C VAL A 100 -14.07 -1.94 5.38
N ASN A 101 -13.36 -3.03 5.61
CA ASN A 101 -13.88 -4.26 6.21
C ASN A 101 -13.16 -4.55 7.52
N VAL A 102 -13.87 -5.15 8.46
CA VAL A 102 -13.33 -5.66 9.72
C VAL A 102 -13.64 -7.14 9.81
N CYS A 103 -12.61 -7.96 9.95
CA CYS A 103 -12.75 -9.41 9.94
C CYS A 103 -11.84 -10.11 10.96
N ARG A 104 -12.18 -11.35 11.32
CA ARG A 104 -11.33 -12.22 12.13
C ARG A 104 -11.50 -13.67 11.70
N CYS A 105 -10.42 -14.42 11.63
CA CYS A 105 -10.44 -15.85 11.43
C CYS A 105 -10.70 -16.54 12.78
N ILE A 106 -11.78 -17.30 12.88
CA ILE A 106 -12.15 -18.08 14.07
C ILE A 106 -12.53 -19.47 13.60
N GLY A 107 -11.82 -20.50 14.08
CA GLY A 107 -12.07 -21.89 13.70
C GLY A 107 -12.01 -22.14 12.18
N GLY A 108 -11.00 -21.55 11.51
CA GLY A 108 -10.82 -21.68 10.06
C GLY A 108 -11.86 -20.94 9.21
N LYS A 109 -12.70 -20.08 9.79
CA LYS A 109 -13.73 -19.33 9.07
C LYS A 109 -13.56 -17.82 9.23
N LYS A 110 -13.78 -17.08 8.14
CA LYS A 110 -13.83 -15.61 8.15
C LYS A 110 -15.11 -15.14 8.84
N LYS A 111 -14.97 -14.51 10.01
CA LYS A 111 -16.07 -13.79 10.68
C LYS A 111 -15.98 -12.31 10.32
N VAL A 112 -17.00 -11.78 9.65
CA VAL A 112 -17.13 -10.34 9.35
C VAL A 112 -17.70 -9.62 10.59
N LEU A 113 -17.11 -8.47 10.94
CA LEU A 113 -17.50 -7.64 12.08
C LEU A 113 -17.93 -6.23 11.67
N ASN A 114 -18.13 -6.00 10.37
CA ASN A 114 -18.64 -4.75 9.82
C ASN A 114 -19.88 -4.26 10.56
N LYS A 115 -20.04 -2.94 10.59
CA LYS A 115 -21.28 -2.27 11.00
C LYS A 115 -21.96 -1.72 9.76
N ASP A 116 -23.19 -1.27 9.91
CA ASP A 116 -23.89 -0.59 8.84
C ASP A 116 -23.44 0.87 8.74
N GLY A 117 -23.36 1.38 7.51
CA GLY A 117 -23.07 2.78 7.23
C GLY A 117 -21.61 3.20 7.45
N LYS A 118 -21.43 4.41 7.98
CA LYS A 118 -20.12 5.07 8.08
C LYS A 118 -19.20 4.41 9.11
N ALA A 119 -17.96 4.19 8.73
CA ALA A 119 -16.93 3.70 9.64
C ALA A 119 -16.39 4.84 10.51
N GLN A 120 -16.44 4.62 11.83
CA GLN A 120 -15.91 5.55 12.83
C GLN A 120 -14.56 5.05 13.34
N PHE A 121 -13.57 5.93 13.40
CA PHE A 121 -12.21 5.59 13.84
C PHE A 121 -12.19 4.89 15.21
N LEU A 122 -12.94 5.40 16.19
CA LEU A 122 -13.00 4.80 17.53
C LEU A 122 -13.57 3.38 17.51
N GLN A 123 -14.53 3.10 16.61
CA GLN A 123 -15.11 1.75 16.48
C GLN A 123 -14.11 0.79 15.81
N LEU A 124 -13.43 1.21 14.74
CA LEU A 124 -12.38 0.43 14.11
C LEU A 124 -11.26 0.12 15.10
N ARG A 125 -10.82 1.13 15.86
CA ARG A 125 -9.79 0.98 16.89
C ARG A 125 -10.23 0.02 17.99
N LYS A 126 -11.46 0.15 18.47
CA LYS A 126 -12.04 -0.77 19.47
C LYS A 126 -12.06 -2.21 18.97
N ASP A 127 -12.48 -2.47 17.74
CA ASP A 127 -12.52 -3.82 17.18
C ASP A 127 -11.11 -4.39 16.94
N PHE A 128 -10.17 -3.54 16.50
CA PHE A 128 -8.76 -3.91 16.37
C PHE A 128 -8.14 -4.31 17.71
N ASP A 129 -8.23 -3.45 18.72
CA ASP A 129 -7.58 -3.65 20.02
C ASP A 129 -8.26 -4.74 20.85
N GLN A 130 -9.60 -4.69 20.98
CA GLN A 130 -10.34 -5.54 21.91
C GLN A 130 -10.78 -6.86 21.27
N LYS A 131 -11.23 -6.84 20.01
CA LYS A 131 -11.69 -8.06 19.33
C LYS A 131 -10.59 -8.78 18.56
N ARG A 132 -9.39 -8.19 18.50
CA ARG A 132 -8.25 -8.72 17.74
C ARG A 132 -8.61 -8.91 16.27
N ALA A 133 -9.37 -7.95 15.73
CA ALA A 133 -9.85 -8.00 14.35
C ALA A 133 -8.86 -7.35 13.39
N THR A 134 -8.75 -7.91 12.20
CA THR A 134 -8.04 -7.30 11.07
C THR A 134 -8.93 -6.25 10.42
N ILE A 135 -8.35 -5.08 10.17
CA ILE A 135 -8.95 -4.04 9.32
C ILE A 135 -8.39 -4.20 7.90
N GLN A 136 -9.27 -4.30 6.93
CA GLN A 136 -8.96 -4.30 5.49
C GLN A 136 -9.46 -2.98 4.90
N PHE A 137 -8.56 -2.17 4.34
CA PHE A 137 -8.90 -0.91 3.68
C PHE A 137 -8.83 -1.09 2.16
N HIS A 138 -9.88 -0.68 1.46
CA HIS A 138 -10.01 -0.84 0.02
C HIS A 138 -9.60 0.41 -0.75
N GLN A 139 -8.78 0.21 -1.78
CA GLN A 139 -8.38 1.25 -2.73
C GLN A 139 -7.82 2.51 -2.03
N PRO A 140 -6.75 2.36 -1.22
CA PRO A 140 -6.10 3.46 -0.50
C PRO A 140 -5.51 4.55 -1.41
N GLN A 141 -5.21 4.24 -2.68
CA GLN A 141 -4.71 5.21 -3.66
C GLN A 141 -5.66 6.37 -3.92
N ARG A 142 -6.96 6.21 -3.62
CA ARG A 142 -7.94 7.31 -3.66
C ARG A 142 -7.63 8.44 -2.67
N PHE A 143 -6.80 8.16 -1.66
CA PHE A 143 -6.51 9.08 -0.55
C PHE A 143 -5.01 9.27 -0.29
N LYS A 144 -4.15 8.52 -0.96
CA LYS A 144 -2.70 8.49 -0.73
C LYS A 144 -2.00 8.63 -2.07
N ASP A 145 -1.52 9.84 -2.36
CA ASP A 145 -0.93 10.21 -3.65
C ASP A 145 0.24 9.31 -4.05
N GLU A 146 1.07 8.88 -3.08
CA GLU A 146 2.19 7.99 -3.37
C GLU A 146 1.74 6.60 -3.82
N LEU A 147 0.65 6.07 -3.23
CA LEU A 147 0.05 4.81 -3.69
C LEU A 147 -0.62 4.97 -5.06
N TRP A 148 -1.20 6.13 -5.35
CA TRP A 148 -1.69 6.44 -6.70
C TRP A 148 -0.55 6.46 -7.72
N ARG A 149 0.55 7.14 -7.40
CA ARG A 149 1.73 7.21 -8.27
C ARG A 149 2.32 5.83 -8.55
N ILE A 150 2.41 4.96 -7.54
CA ILE A 150 2.84 3.57 -7.69
C ILE A 150 1.89 2.81 -8.60
N GLN A 151 0.59 2.86 -8.32
CA GLN A 151 -0.40 2.07 -9.06
C GLN A 151 -0.49 2.52 -10.52
N GLU A 152 -0.48 3.82 -10.81
CA GLU A 152 -0.48 4.34 -12.19
C GLU A 152 0.74 3.85 -12.99
N LYS A 153 1.95 3.85 -12.40
CA LYS A 153 3.14 3.29 -13.06
C LYS A 153 2.99 1.80 -13.35
N LEU A 154 2.40 1.04 -12.43
CA LEU A 154 2.16 -0.39 -12.63
C LEU A 154 1.05 -0.65 -13.65
N GLU A 155 0.00 0.16 -13.69
CA GLU A 155 -1.06 0.06 -14.72
C GLU A 155 -0.48 0.28 -16.12
N CYS A 156 0.35 1.31 -16.29
CA CYS A 156 1.05 1.54 -17.55
C CYS A 156 2.01 0.39 -17.91
N TYR A 157 2.67 -0.20 -16.92
CA TYR A 157 3.62 -1.29 -17.15
C TYR A 157 2.94 -2.60 -17.55
N PHE A 158 1.89 -2.99 -16.83
CA PHE A 158 1.19 -4.26 -17.05
C PHE A 158 0.10 -4.19 -18.12
N GLY A 159 -0.35 -2.99 -18.49
CA GLY A 159 -1.50 -2.82 -19.40
C GLY A 159 -2.80 -3.39 -18.81
N SER A 160 -2.91 -3.43 -17.48
CA SER A 160 -4.04 -3.96 -16.73
C SER A 160 -4.35 -3.05 -15.55
N LEU A 161 -5.58 -3.12 -15.02
CA LEU A 161 -5.95 -2.39 -13.81
C LEU A 161 -5.14 -2.89 -12.62
N VAL A 162 -4.64 -1.96 -11.82
CA VAL A 162 -3.90 -2.27 -10.60
C VAL A 162 -4.64 -1.66 -9.43
N GLY A 163 -5.24 -2.52 -8.60
CA GLY A 163 -5.86 -2.15 -7.33
C GLY A 163 -4.95 -2.46 -6.13
N SER A 164 -5.31 -1.95 -4.96
CA SER A 164 -4.64 -2.35 -3.73
C SER A 164 -5.59 -2.42 -2.53
N ASN A 165 -5.20 -3.24 -1.55
CA ASN A 165 -5.85 -3.36 -0.25
C ASN A 165 -4.78 -3.26 0.85
N VAL A 166 -5.10 -2.57 1.95
CA VAL A 166 -4.22 -2.53 3.13
C VAL A 166 -4.80 -3.43 4.22
N TYR A 167 -3.97 -4.29 4.79
CA TYR A 167 -4.36 -5.20 5.87
C TYR A 167 -3.62 -4.86 7.16
N MET A 168 -4.34 -4.34 8.16
CA MET A 168 -3.82 -4.08 9.49
C MET A 168 -4.31 -5.19 10.42
N THR A 169 -3.39 -6.01 10.93
CA THR A 169 -3.71 -7.15 11.80
C THR A 169 -3.02 -7.00 13.16
N PRO A 170 -3.74 -7.05 14.29
CA PRO A 170 -3.13 -6.95 15.61
C PRO A 170 -2.29 -8.20 15.92
N ALA A 171 -1.28 -8.05 16.77
CA ALA A 171 -0.36 -9.14 17.13
C ALA A 171 -1.10 -10.41 17.60
N GLY A 172 -0.56 -11.59 17.33
CA GLY A 172 -1.13 -12.85 17.82
C GLY A 172 -2.57 -13.11 17.36
N SER A 173 -2.94 -12.64 16.17
CA SER A 173 -4.26 -12.85 15.59
C SER A 173 -4.17 -13.12 14.09
N GLN A 174 -5.25 -13.65 13.52
CA GLN A 174 -5.39 -13.95 12.10
C GLN A 174 -6.72 -13.38 11.60
N GLY A 175 -6.69 -12.63 10.50
CA GLY A 175 -7.86 -11.98 9.91
C GLY A 175 -8.67 -12.88 8.99
N LEU A 176 -7.96 -13.60 8.12
CA LEU A 176 -8.55 -14.41 7.04
C LEU A 176 -8.12 -15.88 7.20
N PRO A 177 -9.02 -16.84 6.89
CA PRO A 177 -8.64 -18.26 6.76
C PRO A 177 -7.82 -18.47 5.49
N PRO A 178 -7.28 -19.67 5.25
CA PRO A 178 -6.64 -19.97 3.99
C PRO A 178 -7.55 -19.82 2.78
N HIS A 179 -7.00 -19.21 1.74
CA HIS A 179 -7.72 -18.83 0.51
C HIS A 179 -6.72 -18.50 -0.58
N TYR A 180 -7.13 -18.66 -1.83
CA TYR A 180 -6.46 -18.06 -2.98
C TYR A 180 -7.35 -16.97 -3.60
N ASP A 181 -6.70 -15.98 -4.19
CA ASP A 181 -7.34 -14.89 -4.93
C ASP A 181 -7.35 -15.17 -6.45
N ASP A 182 -8.11 -14.38 -7.19
CA ASP A 182 -8.27 -14.42 -8.66
C ASP A 182 -7.36 -13.42 -9.39
N VAL A 183 -6.34 -12.90 -8.72
CA VAL A 183 -5.44 -11.86 -9.22
C VAL A 183 -4.00 -12.15 -8.87
N GLU A 184 -3.11 -11.50 -9.61
CA GLU A 184 -1.70 -11.42 -9.28
C GLU A 184 -1.44 -10.39 -8.19
N VAL A 185 -0.67 -10.77 -7.16
CA VAL A 185 -0.44 -9.90 -6.01
C VAL A 185 1.04 -9.62 -5.73
N PHE A 186 1.30 -8.34 -5.44
CA PHE A 186 2.55 -7.87 -4.87
C PHE A 186 2.30 -7.44 -3.43
N ILE A 187 2.96 -8.08 -2.48
CA ILE A 187 2.79 -7.85 -1.04
C ILE A 187 3.96 -7.03 -0.50
N LEU A 188 3.63 -5.84 0.02
CA LEU A 188 4.55 -4.91 0.68
C LEU A 188 4.32 -4.92 2.19
N GLN A 189 5.34 -5.24 2.98
CA GLN A 189 5.27 -5.13 4.45
C GLN A 189 5.57 -3.69 4.89
N LEU A 190 4.53 -2.98 5.33
CA LEU A 190 4.66 -1.56 5.70
C LEU A 190 5.05 -1.36 7.17
N GLU A 191 4.56 -2.20 8.08
CA GLU A 191 4.81 -2.09 9.53
C GLU A 191 4.84 -3.47 10.20
N GLY A 192 5.59 -3.60 11.30
CA GLY A 192 5.56 -4.80 12.15
C GLY A 192 6.04 -6.08 11.46
N ARG A 193 5.43 -7.23 11.78
CA ARG A 193 5.82 -8.52 11.20
C ARG A 193 4.65 -9.48 11.05
N LYS A 194 4.67 -10.33 10.03
CA LYS A 194 3.62 -11.33 9.76
C LYS A 194 4.22 -12.63 9.25
N ARG A 195 3.84 -13.76 9.85
CA ARG A 195 4.21 -15.09 9.34
C ARG A 195 3.29 -15.43 8.18
N TRP A 196 3.87 -15.84 7.07
CA TRP A 196 3.18 -16.30 5.88
C TRP A 196 3.48 -17.77 5.66
N ARG A 197 2.45 -18.53 5.32
CA ARG A 197 2.55 -19.91 4.85
C ARG A 197 1.96 -19.93 3.45
N LEU A 198 2.74 -20.35 2.48
CA LEU A 198 2.29 -20.50 1.10
C LEU A 198 2.20 -21.99 0.79
N TYR A 199 1.21 -22.38 0.00
CA TYR A 199 0.95 -23.77 -0.35
C TYR A 199 0.94 -23.93 -1.87
N SER A 200 1.00 -25.18 -2.34
CA SER A 200 0.75 -25.45 -3.75
C SER A 200 -0.70 -25.10 -4.10
N PRO A 201 -0.98 -24.50 -5.26
CA PRO A 201 -2.34 -24.17 -5.66
C PRO A 201 -3.17 -25.44 -5.82
N THR A 202 -4.37 -25.46 -5.25
CA THR A 202 -5.36 -26.51 -5.52
C THR A 202 -5.99 -26.34 -6.90
N VAL A 203 -6.05 -25.09 -7.38
CA VAL A 203 -6.44 -24.71 -8.74
C VAL A 203 -5.36 -23.77 -9.32
N PRO A 204 -4.50 -24.25 -10.23
CA PRO A 204 -3.49 -23.41 -10.88
C PRO A 204 -4.12 -22.28 -11.70
N LEU A 205 -3.62 -21.05 -11.56
CA LEU A 205 -4.10 -19.85 -12.26
C LEU A 205 -5.64 -19.68 -12.16
N ALA A 206 -6.15 -19.82 -10.94
CA ALA A 206 -7.56 -19.65 -10.65
C ALA A 206 -8.06 -18.27 -11.09
N ARG A 207 -9.27 -18.25 -11.67
CA ARG A 207 -9.95 -17.02 -12.13
C ARG A 207 -11.06 -16.58 -11.17
N GLU A 208 -11.17 -17.25 -10.04
CA GLU A 208 -12.18 -17.02 -9.02
C GLU A 208 -11.52 -17.15 -7.64
N TYR A 209 -11.99 -16.35 -6.69
CA TYR A 209 -11.59 -16.45 -5.29
C TYR A 209 -12.17 -17.71 -4.62
N SER A 210 -11.39 -18.38 -3.77
CA SER A 210 -11.89 -19.48 -2.92
C SER A 210 -11.23 -19.50 -1.55
N VAL A 211 -12.01 -19.87 -0.53
CA VAL A 211 -11.49 -20.24 0.80
C VAL A 211 -11.22 -21.73 0.82
N GLU A 212 -10.02 -22.11 1.27
CA GLU A 212 -9.56 -23.49 1.28
C GLU A 212 -9.47 -24.02 2.72
N PRO A 213 -9.99 -25.21 3.00
CA PRO A 213 -9.91 -25.79 4.32
C PRO A 213 -8.49 -26.35 4.57
N GLU A 214 -7.96 -26.14 5.77
CA GLU A 214 -6.56 -26.47 6.12
C GLU A 214 -6.22 -27.96 5.93
N ASP A 215 -7.21 -28.85 5.98
CA ASP A 215 -7.04 -30.29 5.79
C ASP A 215 -6.83 -30.70 4.32
N ARG A 216 -7.09 -29.80 3.35
CA ARG A 216 -6.98 -30.08 1.90
C ARG A 216 -5.79 -29.42 1.21
N ILE A 217 -5.16 -28.42 1.83
CA ILE A 217 -4.08 -27.64 1.21
C ILE A 217 -2.67 -28.26 1.39
N GLY A 218 -2.58 -29.34 2.18
CA GLY A 218 -1.33 -30.06 2.40
C GLY A 218 -0.32 -29.28 3.26
N THR A 219 0.97 -29.54 3.03
CA THR A 219 2.06 -28.86 3.74
C THR A 219 2.47 -27.56 3.04
N PRO A 220 2.84 -26.50 3.79
CA PRO A 220 3.34 -25.28 3.17
C PRO A 220 4.58 -25.55 2.30
N THR A 221 4.60 -25.01 1.08
CA THR A 221 5.79 -24.96 0.22
C THR A 221 6.78 -23.92 0.73
N HIS A 222 6.27 -22.86 1.38
CA HIS A 222 7.08 -21.81 1.98
C HIS A 222 6.50 -21.42 3.34
N ASP A 223 7.37 -21.15 4.31
CA ASP A 223 7.01 -20.62 5.62
C ASP A 223 8.05 -19.59 6.05
N PHE A 224 7.65 -18.31 6.07
CA PHE A 224 8.57 -17.21 6.34
C PHE A 224 7.91 -16.10 7.15
N LEU A 225 8.76 -15.32 7.82
CA LEU A 225 8.35 -14.16 8.60
C LEU A 225 8.66 -12.88 7.82
N LEU A 226 7.61 -12.21 7.35
CA LEU A 226 7.66 -10.88 6.77
C LEU A 226 7.94 -9.86 7.87
N LYS A 227 9.01 -9.05 7.77
CA LYS A 227 9.39 -8.09 8.82
C LYS A 227 9.61 -6.69 8.27
N PHE A 228 9.17 -5.72 9.05
CA PHE A 228 9.59 -4.34 9.04
C PHE A 228 10.81 -4.20 9.95
N MET A 229 11.90 -3.62 9.45
CA MET A 229 13.26 -3.56 10.01
C MET A 229 14.17 -4.76 9.71
N GLY A 230 15.19 -4.52 8.89
CA GLY A 230 16.37 -5.37 8.70
C GLY A 230 16.29 -6.40 7.57
N ARG A 231 15.09 -6.78 7.12
CA ARG A 231 14.83 -7.63 5.94
C ARG A 231 13.38 -7.40 5.51
N LEU A 232 13.10 -6.36 4.74
CA LEU A 232 11.81 -6.17 4.05
C LEU A 232 11.67 -7.26 3.01
N PRO A 233 10.74 -8.20 3.14
CA PRO A 233 10.50 -9.11 2.05
C PRO A 233 9.42 -8.48 1.19
N PHE A 234 9.78 -8.14 -0.04
CA PHE A 234 8.81 -7.96 -1.10
C PHE A 234 8.38 -9.36 -1.51
N GLY A 235 7.12 -9.71 -1.22
CA GLY A 235 6.56 -11.00 -1.59
C GLY A 235 5.70 -10.82 -2.83
N LEU A 236 6.19 -11.22 -3.99
CA LEU A 236 5.33 -11.44 -5.14
C LEU A 236 4.68 -12.80 -4.93
N HIS A 237 3.36 -12.83 -5.00
CA HIS A 237 2.61 -14.03 -4.75
C HIS A 237 1.57 -14.29 -5.83
N PHE A 238 1.65 -15.49 -6.39
CA PHE A 238 0.68 -16.08 -7.30
C PHE A 238 -0.27 -16.93 -6.47
N GLY A 239 -1.56 -16.57 -6.50
CA GLY A 239 -2.72 -17.44 -6.22
C GLY A 239 -2.56 -18.59 -5.22
N ALA A 240 -1.86 -18.45 -4.08
CA ALA A 240 -1.86 -19.53 -3.10
C ALA A 240 -2.95 -19.35 -2.08
N CYS A 241 -3.33 -20.50 -1.53
CA CYS A 241 -3.90 -20.63 -0.21
C CYS A 241 -2.99 -19.90 0.79
N ILE A 242 -3.45 -18.83 1.44
CA ILE A 242 -2.70 -18.03 2.44
C ILE A 242 -2.79 -18.57 3.88
#